data_AF-A0A1V8NCZ9-F1
#
_entry.id   AF-A0A1V8NCZ9-F1
#
_cell.length_a   1.000
_cell.length_b   1.000
_cell.length_c   1.000
_cell.angle_alpha   90.00
_cell.angle_beta   90.00
_cell.angle_gamma   90.00
#
_symmetry.space_group_name_H-M   'P 1'
#
loop_
_entity.id
_entity.type
_entity.pdbx_description
1 polymer ?
#
loop_
_entity_poly.entity_id
_entity_poly.type
_entity_poly.pdbx_seq_one_letter_code
_entity_poly.pdbx_strand_id
1 'polypeptide(L)'
;MHEKISESFIKKLLEIISITEIISSKISLKKSGKYFTAICPFHIEKSPSFVVNEKKQFYYCFGCKTYGNAINFIMKYEKLGFLESIKELSSFYGIKIPKKKIKNIFDKKKTDFFAVNEYMKNFYNQQMHNSTVNLLYSFLKKRQINSSSIKKYCIGFSSSILSYLNRNTKNKKNFFSELKKLNFLHCNKNGKVFDFFRNRIMFPIRNSLGFTIGFGGRALNNAVPKYLNSIENKFFKKRKILYGIYEIKKKKSIA
;
A
#
# COMPACT_ATOMS: atom_id res chain seq x y z
N MET A 1 0.77 -8.76 10.03
CA MET A 1 -0.27 -9.54 9.32
C MET A 1 -0.12 -9.18 7.86
N HIS A 2 0.66 -9.98 7.14
CA HIS A 2 1.23 -9.63 5.84
C HIS A 2 0.12 -9.51 4.79
N GLU A 3 0.14 -8.44 3.99
CA GLU A 3 -0.67 -8.32 2.77
C GLU A 3 -0.48 -9.61 1.96
N LYS A 4 -1.49 -10.50 1.95
CA LYS A 4 -1.37 -11.78 1.25
C LYS A 4 -1.56 -11.53 -0.24
N ILE A 5 -0.45 -11.38 -0.96
CA ILE A 5 -0.39 -11.40 -2.42
C ILE A 5 -0.86 -12.79 -2.87
N SER A 6 -1.69 -12.87 -3.91
CA SER A 6 -2.22 -14.16 -4.35
C SER A 6 -1.08 -15.03 -4.89
N GLU A 7 -1.09 -16.32 -4.54
CA GLU A 7 -0.14 -17.30 -5.07
C GLU A 7 -0.17 -17.33 -6.60
N SER A 8 -1.34 -17.12 -7.21
CA SER A 8 -1.50 -16.96 -8.66
C SER A 8 -0.75 -15.76 -9.24
N PHE A 9 -0.69 -14.64 -8.52
CA PHE A 9 0.07 -13.48 -8.96
C PHE A 9 1.57 -13.71 -8.79
N ILE A 10 1.98 -14.33 -7.68
CA ILE A 10 3.39 -14.69 -7.45
C ILE A 10 3.88 -15.63 -8.56
N LYS A 11 3.09 -16.64 -8.90
CA LYS A 11 3.39 -17.57 -9.99
C LYS A 11 3.51 -16.84 -11.33
N LYS A 12 2.53 -16.01 -11.69
CA LYS A 12 2.56 -15.21 -12.93
C LYS A 12 3.74 -14.25 -12.97
N LEU A 13 4.09 -13.65 -11.83
CA LEU A 13 5.23 -12.75 -11.72
C LEU A 13 6.55 -13.51 -11.97
N LEU A 14 6.70 -14.71 -11.38
CA LEU A 14 7.87 -15.57 -11.61
C LEU A 14 7.95 -16.15 -13.03
N GLU A 15 6.82 -16.27 -13.75
CA GLU A 15 6.80 -16.67 -15.16
C GLU A 15 7.27 -15.57 -16.11
N ILE A 16 7.16 -14.29 -15.71
CA ILE A 16 7.50 -13.13 -16.54
C ILE A 16 8.92 -12.63 -16.25
N ILE A 17 9.34 -12.67 -14.99
CA ILE A 17 10.65 -12.17 -14.58
C ILE A 17 11.76 -13.05 -15.13
N SER A 18 12.82 -12.41 -15.61
CA SER A 18 14.09 -13.06 -15.86
C SER A 18 15.03 -12.91 -14.67
N ILE A 19 15.42 -14.03 -14.05
CA ILE A 19 16.37 -14.04 -12.94
C ILE A 19 17.75 -13.50 -13.35
N THR A 20 18.16 -13.70 -14.60
CA THR A 20 19.45 -13.22 -15.13
C THR A 20 19.44 -11.70 -15.25
N GLU A 21 18.37 -11.10 -15.76
CA GLU A 21 18.22 -9.64 -15.84
C GLU A 21 18.20 -8.98 -14.46
N ILE A 22 17.47 -9.57 -13.51
CA ILE A 22 17.40 -9.03 -12.15
C ILE A 22 18.77 -9.08 -11.48
N ILE A 23 19.49 -10.20 -11.58
CA ILE A 23 20.79 -10.34 -10.94
C ILE A 23 21.85 -9.49 -11.67
N SER A 24 21.82 -9.43 -13.01
CA SER A 24 22.76 -8.62 -13.80
C SER A 24 22.61 -7.12 -13.56
N SER A 25 21.41 -6.66 -13.17
CA SER A 25 21.19 -5.28 -12.74
C SER A 25 21.90 -4.89 -11.44
N LYS A 26 22.37 -5.88 -10.66
CA LYS A 26 22.97 -5.70 -9.33
C LYS A 26 24.43 -6.11 -9.26
N ILE A 27 24.80 -7.19 -9.96
CA ILE A 27 26.16 -7.73 -9.99
C ILE A 27 26.55 -8.16 -11.41
N SER A 28 27.84 -8.16 -11.71
CA SER A 28 28.33 -8.62 -13.01
C SER A 28 28.22 -10.15 -13.13
N LEU A 29 27.54 -10.62 -14.17
CA LEU A 29 27.41 -12.04 -14.51
C LEU A 29 28.29 -12.38 -15.72
N LYS A 30 29.06 -13.46 -15.63
CA LYS A 30 29.83 -14.03 -16.74
C LYS A 30 29.16 -15.30 -17.26
N LYS A 31 28.90 -15.38 -18.56
CA LYS A 31 28.32 -16.57 -19.20
C LYS A 31 29.32 -17.74 -19.15
N SER A 32 28.85 -18.91 -18.74
CA SER A 32 29.61 -20.16 -18.67
C SER A 32 28.75 -21.31 -19.17
N GLY A 33 28.88 -21.63 -20.46
CA GLY A 33 28.04 -22.61 -21.14
C GLY A 33 26.55 -22.26 -21.06
N LYS A 34 25.76 -23.14 -20.42
CA LYS A 34 24.31 -22.97 -20.22
C LYS A 34 23.95 -22.17 -18.95
N TYR A 35 24.94 -21.73 -18.19
CA TYR A 35 24.78 -21.04 -16.92
C TYR A 35 25.44 -19.66 -16.95
N PHE A 36 25.18 -18.86 -15.93
CA PHE A 36 25.94 -17.65 -15.63
C PHE A 36 26.62 -17.81 -14.28
N THR A 37 27.77 -17.16 -14.12
CA THR A 37 28.64 -17.28 -12.94
C THR A 37 29.07 -15.91 -12.43
N ALA A 38 29.24 -15.77 -11.12
CA ALA A 38 29.73 -14.57 -10.46
C ALA A 38 30.38 -14.89 -9.10
N ILE A 39 31.07 -13.90 -8.53
CA ILE A 39 31.41 -13.90 -7.10
C ILE A 39 30.11 -13.71 -6.32
N CYS A 40 29.90 -14.52 -5.28
CA CYS A 40 28.68 -14.44 -4.50
C CYS A 40 28.59 -13.10 -3.74
N PRO A 41 27.44 -12.40 -3.82
CA PRO A 41 27.25 -11.17 -3.06
C PRO A 41 26.88 -11.39 -1.58
N PHE A 42 26.69 -12.65 -1.17
CA PHE A 42 26.16 -12.99 0.16
C PHE A 42 27.22 -13.55 1.12
N HIS A 43 28.43 -13.83 0.64
CA HIS A 43 29.56 -14.22 1.46
C HIS A 43 30.86 -13.76 0.81
N ILE A 44 31.94 -13.75 1.58
CA ILE A 44 33.25 -13.26 1.11
C ILE A 44 34.00 -14.42 0.47
N GLU A 45 34.37 -14.29 -0.81
CA GLU A 45 35.20 -15.24 -1.54
C GLU A 45 35.99 -14.55 -2.67
N LYS A 46 37.02 -15.22 -3.19
CA LYS A 46 37.83 -14.74 -4.32
C LYS A 46 37.51 -15.43 -5.65
N SER A 47 37.04 -16.69 -5.59
CA SER A 47 36.68 -17.49 -6.77
C SER A 47 35.16 -17.44 -7.01
N PRO A 48 34.68 -17.32 -8.26
CA PRO A 48 33.25 -17.34 -8.57
C PRO A 48 32.59 -18.67 -8.15
N SER A 49 31.69 -18.63 -7.15
CA SER A 49 30.90 -19.81 -6.77
C SER A 49 29.39 -19.63 -6.94
N PHE A 50 28.95 -18.42 -7.33
CA PHE A 50 27.54 -18.09 -7.54
C PHE A 50 27.13 -18.43 -8.97
N VAL A 51 26.17 -19.35 -9.14
CA VAL A 51 25.71 -19.84 -10.42
C VAL A 51 24.24 -19.52 -10.61
N VAL A 52 23.88 -18.98 -11.78
CA VAL A 52 22.50 -18.67 -12.17
C VAL A 52 22.10 -19.57 -13.35
N ASN A 53 20.98 -20.27 -13.21
CA ASN A 53 20.36 -21.04 -14.27
C ASN A 53 19.17 -20.26 -14.83
N GLU A 54 19.36 -19.68 -16.01
CA GLU A 54 18.31 -18.93 -16.71
C GLU A 54 17.12 -19.81 -17.08
N LYS A 55 17.36 -21.01 -17.65
CA LYS A 55 16.28 -21.89 -18.10
C LYS A 55 15.40 -22.38 -16.94
N LYS A 56 15.99 -22.64 -15.77
CA LYS A 56 15.29 -23.13 -14.58
C LYS A 56 14.94 -22.01 -13.58
N GLN A 57 15.27 -20.75 -13.89
CA GLN A 57 14.94 -19.56 -13.10
C GLN A 57 15.34 -19.63 -11.61
N PHE A 58 16.55 -20.12 -11.32
CA PHE A 58 17.11 -20.16 -9.96
C PHE A 58 18.59 -19.78 -9.92
N TYR A 59 19.07 -19.39 -8.74
CA TYR A 59 20.49 -19.29 -8.42
C TYR A 59 20.88 -20.29 -7.33
N TYR A 60 22.15 -20.69 -7.34
CA TYR A 60 22.78 -21.46 -6.28
C TYR A 60 24.21 -20.99 -6.09
N CYS A 61 24.66 -20.89 -4.85
CA CYS A 61 26.06 -20.64 -4.53
C CYS A 61 26.71 -21.90 -3.98
N PHE A 62 27.78 -22.38 -4.62
CA PHE A 62 28.52 -23.55 -4.15
C PHE A 62 29.35 -23.29 -2.89
N GLY A 63 29.75 -22.04 -2.62
CA GLY A 63 30.47 -21.66 -1.40
C GLY A 63 29.60 -21.65 -0.15
N CYS A 64 28.58 -20.78 -0.10
CA CYS A 64 27.71 -20.62 1.08
C CYS A 64 26.39 -21.38 1.01
N LYS A 65 26.15 -22.17 -0.04
CA LYS A 65 24.94 -22.99 -0.24
C LYS A 65 23.64 -22.17 -0.32
N THR A 66 23.72 -20.86 -0.55
CA THR A 66 22.51 -20.06 -0.77
C THR A 66 21.80 -20.52 -2.03
N TYR A 67 20.48 -20.59 -1.98
CA TYR A 67 19.63 -21.02 -3.07
C TYR A 67 18.38 -20.16 -3.12
N GLY A 68 17.86 -19.91 -4.33
CA GLY A 68 16.54 -19.31 -4.48
C GLY A 68 16.24 -18.80 -5.88
N ASN A 69 15.07 -18.19 -6.01
CA ASN A 69 14.64 -17.51 -7.23
C ASN A 69 14.90 -15.99 -7.16
N ALA A 70 14.42 -15.24 -8.15
CA ALA A 70 14.57 -13.78 -8.21
C ALA A 70 14.03 -13.04 -6.97
N ILE A 71 12.93 -13.52 -6.37
CA ILE A 71 12.38 -12.93 -5.14
C ILE A 71 13.34 -13.14 -3.98
N ASN A 72 13.85 -14.38 -3.80
CA ASN A 72 14.81 -14.67 -2.74
C ASN A 72 16.10 -13.87 -2.89
N PHE A 73 16.56 -13.64 -4.13
CA PHE A 73 17.74 -12.83 -4.40
C PHE A 73 17.52 -11.39 -3.92
N ILE A 74 16.45 -10.73 -4.36
CA ILE A 74 16.14 -9.35 -3.96
C ILE A 74 15.91 -9.23 -2.45
N MET A 75 15.22 -10.20 -1.83
CA MET A 75 15.07 -10.22 -0.37
C MET A 75 16.41 -10.19 0.35
N LYS A 76 17.36 -11.03 -0.07
CA LYS A 76 18.68 -11.12 0.57
C LYS A 76 19.57 -9.93 0.23
N TYR A 77 19.59 -9.52 -1.04
CA TYR A 77 20.49 -8.49 -1.56
C TYR A 77 20.09 -7.09 -1.04
N GLU A 78 18.81 -6.76 -1.14
CA GLU A 78 18.27 -5.44 -0.73
C GLU A 78 17.81 -5.42 0.74
N LYS A 79 17.95 -6.54 1.46
CA LYS A 79 17.45 -6.73 2.84
C LYS A 79 15.97 -6.37 2.99
N LEU A 80 15.18 -6.74 1.98
CA LEU A 80 13.75 -6.48 1.89
C LEU A 80 12.93 -7.67 2.42
N GLY A 81 11.78 -7.38 3.02
CA GLY A 81 10.77 -8.37 3.29
C GLY A 81 10.12 -8.86 2.00
N PHE A 82 9.56 -10.07 2.02
CA PHE A 82 8.96 -10.74 0.85
C PHE A 82 8.02 -9.85 0.02
N LEU A 83 7.20 -9.06 0.69
CA LEU A 83 6.24 -8.19 0.03
C LEU A 83 6.89 -6.96 -0.62
N GLU A 84 7.91 -6.39 0.02
CA GLU A 84 8.70 -5.31 -0.55
C GLU A 84 9.47 -5.81 -1.78
N SER A 85 10.03 -7.02 -1.72
CA SER A 85 10.69 -7.65 -2.87
C SER A 85 9.74 -7.89 -4.03
N ILE A 86 8.50 -8.31 -3.79
CA ILE A 86 7.50 -8.42 -4.85
C ILE A 86 7.15 -7.05 -5.44
N LYS A 87 7.06 -5.99 -4.62
CA LYS A 87 6.82 -4.63 -5.10
C LYS A 87 7.96 -4.11 -5.95
N GLU A 88 9.20 -4.34 -5.52
CA GLU A 88 10.41 -3.97 -6.23
C GLU A 88 10.46 -4.63 -7.61
N LEU A 89 10.29 -5.96 -7.65
CA LEU A 89 10.28 -6.73 -8.89
C LEU A 89 9.11 -6.35 -9.80
N SER A 90 7.92 -6.14 -9.24
CA SER A 90 6.75 -5.70 -10.01
C SER A 90 6.99 -4.31 -10.62
N SER A 91 7.66 -3.41 -9.88
CA SER A 91 8.01 -2.08 -10.37
C SER A 91 9.04 -2.13 -11.50
N PHE A 92 10.07 -2.97 -11.35
CA PHE A 92 11.12 -3.16 -12.35
C PHE A 92 10.54 -3.59 -13.71
N TYR A 93 9.57 -4.49 -13.71
CA TYR A 93 8.89 -4.97 -14.92
C TYR A 93 7.63 -4.18 -15.31
N GLY A 94 7.31 -3.07 -14.62
CA GLY A 94 6.10 -2.29 -14.88
C GLY A 94 4.77 -3.03 -14.63
N ILE A 95 4.82 -4.14 -13.89
CA ILE A 95 3.66 -4.99 -13.58
C ILE A 95 2.89 -4.38 -12.41
N LYS A 96 1.61 -4.07 -12.63
CA LYS A 96 0.74 -3.62 -11.54
C LYS A 96 0.34 -4.81 -10.68
N ILE A 97 0.72 -4.79 -9.41
CA ILE A 97 0.21 -5.76 -8.42
C ILE A 97 -1.32 -5.62 -8.38
N PRO A 98 -2.08 -6.70 -8.65
CA PRO A 98 -3.52 -6.66 -8.70
C PRO A 98 -4.06 -6.24 -7.34
N LYS A 99 -4.67 -5.06 -7.31
CA LYS A 99 -5.44 -4.60 -6.16
C LYS A 99 -6.64 -5.53 -6.05
N LYS A 100 -6.85 -6.15 -4.87
CA LYS A 100 -8.05 -6.98 -4.63
C LYS A 100 -9.28 -6.22 -5.11
N LYS A 101 -10.06 -6.81 -6.04
CA LYS A 101 -11.41 -6.32 -6.36
C LYS A 101 -12.19 -6.17 -5.05
N ILE A 102 -12.87 -5.04 -4.91
CA ILE A 102 -13.61 -4.58 -3.72
C ILE A 102 -14.50 -5.68 -3.11
N LYS A 103 -15.03 -6.59 -3.93
CA LYS A 103 -15.83 -7.75 -3.51
C LYS A 103 -15.15 -8.63 -2.45
N ASN A 104 -13.83 -8.84 -2.51
CA ASN A 104 -13.15 -9.81 -1.62
C ASN A 104 -12.48 -9.20 -0.37
N ILE A 105 -12.59 -7.87 -0.16
CA ILE A 105 -12.01 -7.21 1.03
C ILE A 105 -12.84 -7.53 2.29
N PHE A 106 -14.16 -7.70 2.12
CA PHE A 106 -15.12 -7.81 3.22
C PHE A 106 -15.73 -9.21 3.39
N ASP A 107 -15.47 -10.15 2.45
CA ASP A 107 -15.96 -11.53 2.52
C ASP A 107 -15.00 -12.51 3.23
N LYS A 108 -13.87 -12.03 3.78
CA LYS A 108 -12.94 -12.88 4.54
C LYS A 108 -13.32 -12.93 6.02
N LYS A 109 -13.20 -14.11 6.65
CA LYS A 109 -13.29 -14.34 8.12
C LYS A 109 -12.35 -13.43 8.96
N LYS A 110 -11.40 -12.72 8.34
CA LYS A 110 -10.44 -11.80 8.97
C LYS A 110 -10.33 -10.51 8.15
N THR A 111 -10.60 -9.38 8.80
CA THR A 111 -10.47 -8.04 8.24
C THR A 111 -9.05 -7.71 7.86
N ASP A 112 -8.84 -7.21 6.64
CA ASP A 112 -7.56 -6.68 6.19
C ASP A 112 -7.54 -5.16 6.42
N PHE A 113 -6.97 -4.74 7.57
CA PHE A 113 -6.95 -3.34 8.02
C PHE A 113 -6.43 -2.39 6.94
N PHE A 114 -5.33 -2.73 6.28
CA PHE A 114 -4.72 -1.89 5.25
C PHE A 114 -5.59 -1.82 4.00
N ALA A 115 -6.18 -2.95 3.59
CA ALA A 115 -7.09 -2.97 2.43
C ALA A 115 -8.34 -2.11 2.66
N VAL A 116 -8.92 -2.13 3.86
CA VAL A 116 -10.08 -1.28 4.16
C VAL A 116 -9.68 0.20 4.23
N ASN A 117 -8.56 0.54 4.87
CA ASN A 117 -8.08 1.93 4.88
C ASN A 117 -7.74 2.44 3.48
N GLU A 118 -7.12 1.62 2.64
CA GLU A 118 -6.82 1.95 1.25
C GLU A 118 -8.11 2.14 0.42
N TYR A 119 -9.11 1.28 0.65
CA TYR A 119 -10.43 1.45 0.06
C TYR A 119 -11.05 2.80 0.49
N MET A 120 -11.05 3.11 1.78
CA MET A 120 -11.63 4.34 2.31
C MET A 120 -10.91 5.58 1.80
N LYS A 121 -9.57 5.54 1.65
CA LYS A 121 -8.80 6.61 1.02
C LYS A 121 -9.30 6.89 -0.39
N ASN A 122 -9.42 5.85 -1.21
CA ASN A 122 -9.86 5.99 -2.60
C ASN A 122 -11.32 6.44 -2.68
N PHE A 123 -12.18 5.92 -1.81
CA PHE A 123 -13.57 6.35 -1.67
C PHE A 123 -13.68 7.85 -1.37
N TYR A 124 -12.96 8.36 -0.36
CA TYR A 124 -12.99 9.78 -0.04
C TYR A 124 -12.38 10.64 -1.14
N ASN A 125 -11.33 10.17 -1.81
CA ASN A 125 -10.72 10.91 -2.91
C ASN A 125 -11.69 11.01 -4.11
N GLN A 126 -12.42 9.95 -4.44
CA GLN A 126 -13.44 9.98 -5.49
C GLN A 126 -14.57 10.98 -5.18
N GLN A 127 -14.94 11.13 -3.91
CA GLN A 127 -15.96 12.10 -3.50
C GLN A 127 -15.55 13.57 -3.69
N MET A 128 -14.26 13.85 -3.90
CA MET A 128 -13.80 15.20 -4.27
C MET A 128 -14.41 15.67 -5.60
N HIS A 129 -14.92 14.76 -6.44
CA HIS A 129 -15.43 15.07 -7.77
C HIS A 129 -16.96 15.18 -7.87
N ASN A 130 -17.70 15.03 -6.76
CA ASN A 130 -19.17 15.11 -6.73
C ASN A 130 -19.69 16.49 -6.32
N SER A 131 -20.87 16.88 -6.83
CA SER A 131 -21.57 18.20 -6.83
C SER A 131 -21.41 19.18 -5.63
N THR A 132 -20.92 18.77 -4.47
CA THR A 132 -20.41 19.63 -3.38
C THR A 132 -18.97 20.16 -3.60
N VAL A 133 -18.36 19.88 -4.76
CA VAL A 133 -17.01 20.26 -5.20
C VAL A 133 -16.67 21.74 -4.96
N ASN A 134 -17.54 22.67 -5.36
CA ASN A 134 -17.17 24.09 -5.47
C ASN A 134 -16.84 24.74 -4.11
N LEU A 135 -17.60 24.43 -3.06
CA LEU A 135 -17.33 24.92 -1.71
C LEU A 135 -16.02 24.34 -1.15
N LEU A 136 -15.77 23.06 -1.43
CA LEU A 136 -14.57 22.38 -0.96
C LEU A 136 -13.30 22.90 -1.65
N TYR A 137 -13.31 23.01 -2.98
CA TYR A 137 -12.16 23.53 -3.73
C TYR A 137 -11.90 25.01 -3.42
N SER A 138 -12.94 25.83 -3.29
CA SER A 138 -12.77 27.23 -2.86
C SER A 138 -12.18 27.32 -1.45
N PHE A 139 -12.63 26.47 -0.53
CA PHE A 139 -12.08 26.37 0.82
C PHE A 139 -10.58 26.00 0.80
N LEU A 140 -10.21 24.98 0.03
CA LEU A 140 -8.81 24.52 -0.10
C LEU A 140 -7.93 25.56 -0.81
N LYS A 141 -8.45 26.21 -1.85
CA LYS A 141 -7.75 27.25 -2.61
C LYS A 141 -7.45 28.47 -1.73
N LYS A 142 -8.41 28.93 -0.92
CA LYS A 142 -8.20 30.00 0.08
C LYS A 142 -7.11 29.66 1.11
N ARG A 143 -6.84 28.36 1.32
CA ARG A 143 -5.79 27.83 2.19
C ARG A 143 -4.50 27.50 1.44
N GLN A 144 -4.38 27.91 0.18
CA GLN A 144 -3.22 27.65 -0.69
C GLN A 144 -2.92 26.16 -0.91
N ILE A 145 -3.93 25.29 -0.75
CA ILE A 145 -3.83 23.86 -1.05
C ILE A 145 -4.21 23.67 -2.52
N ASN A 146 -3.21 23.51 -3.37
CA ASN A 146 -3.38 23.32 -4.81
C ASN A 146 -3.68 21.86 -5.20
N SER A 147 -4.05 21.65 -6.47
CA SER A 147 -4.36 20.34 -7.04
C SER A 147 -3.19 19.35 -6.93
N SER A 148 -1.95 19.82 -7.07
CA SER A 148 -0.76 18.97 -6.91
C SER A 148 -0.61 18.46 -5.48
N SER A 149 -0.91 19.29 -4.48
CA SER A 149 -0.96 18.88 -3.06
C SER A 149 -2.11 17.90 -2.81
N ILE A 150 -3.30 18.17 -3.34
CA ILE A 150 -4.46 17.25 -3.23
C ILE A 150 -4.10 15.86 -3.78
N LYS A 151 -3.46 15.80 -4.95
CA LYS A 151 -3.02 14.54 -5.58
C LYS A 151 -1.92 13.86 -4.78
N LYS A 152 -0.88 14.61 -4.37
CA LYS A 152 0.29 14.11 -3.63
C LYS A 152 -0.10 13.51 -2.28
N TYR A 153 -0.98 14.18 -1.55
CA TYR A 153 -1.44 13.75 -0.23
C TYR A 153 -2.71 12.91 -0.26
N CYS A 154 -3.25 12.64 -1.45
CA CYS A 154 -4.51 11.92 -1.65
C CYS A 154 -5.67 12.51 -0.83
N ILE A 155 -5.74 13.85 -0.74
CA ILE A 155 -6.79 14.55 0.02
C ILE A 155 -8.15 14.15 -0.54
N GLY A 156 -9.10 13.89 0.36
CA GLY A 156 -10.46 13.46 0.02
C GLY A 156 -11.53 14.27 0.73
N PHE A 157 -12.78 13.88 0.51
CA PHE A 157 -13.93 14.40 1.23
C PHE A 157 -14.83 13.28 1.73
N SER A 158 -15.39 13.47 2.91
CA SER A 158 -16.33 12.54 3.53
C SER A 158 -17.70 13.21 3.58
N SER A 159 -18.58 12.86 2.64
CA SER A 159 -19.98 13.31 2.58
C SER A 159 -20.88 12.42 3.46
N SER A 160 -21.18 11.20 3.00
CA SER A 160 -21.93 10.20 3.75
C SER A 160 -21.62 8.77 3.25
N ILE A 161 -20.90 8.00 4.06
CA ILE A 161 -20.68 6.57 3.90
C ILE A 161 -22.01 5.83 3.99
N LEU A 162 -22.83 6.12 5.00
CA LEU A 162 -24.14 5.47 5.18
C LEU A 162 -25.05 5.62 3.95
N SER A 163 -25.13 6.82 3.38
CA SER A 163 -25.93 7.05 2.18
C SER A 163 -25.39 6.27 0.98
N TYR A 164 -24.07 6.16 0.84
CA TYR A 164 -23.45 5.33 -0.19
C TYR A 164 -23.77 3.83 0.00
N LEU A 165 -23.67 3.32 1.23
CA LEU A 165 -23.97 1.92 1.53
C LEU A 165 -25.42 1.55 1.27
N ASN A 166 -26.34 2.46 1.61
CA ASN A 166 -27.76 2.26 1.37
C ASN A 166 -28.07 2.09 -0.12
N ARG A 167 -27.36 2.81 -1.00
CA ARG A 167 -27.56 2.82 -2.45
C ARG A 167 -26.84 1.68 -3.19
N ASN A 168 -25.62 1.31 -2.77
CA ASN A 168 -24.68 0.61 -3.68
C ASN A 168 -24.19 -0.78 -3.25
N THR A 169 -24.79 -1.47 -2.27
CA THR A 169 -24.24 -2.77 -1.83
C THR A 169 -25.27 -3.90 -1.70
N LYS A 170 -25.00 -5.04 -2.37
CA LYS A 170 -25.70 -6.34 -2.18
C LYS A 170 -25.18 -7.12 -0.95
N ASN A 171 -23.98 -6.83 -0.44
CA ASN A 171 -23.38 -7.43 0.79
C ASN A 171 -23.28 -6.42 1.96
N LYS A 172 -24.39 -5.80 2.35
CA LYS A 172 -24.44 -4.72 3.37
C LYS A 172 -23.86 -5.12 4.72
N LYS A 173 -24.11 -6.34 5.21
CA LYS A 173 -23.80 -6.76 6.60
C LYS A 173 -22.30 -6.83 6.88
N ASN A 174 -21.52 -7.50 6.02
CA ASN A 174 -20.07 -7.67 6.23
C ASN A 174 -19.34 -6.33 6.14
N PHE A 175 -19.62 -5.55 5.10
CA PHE A 175 -19.00 -4.25 4.89
C PHE A 175 -19.25 -3.29 6.06
N PHE A 176 -20.49 -3.24 6.54
CA PHE A 176 -20.90 -2.40 7.66
C PHE A 176 -20.21 -2.80 8.97
N SER A 177 -20.10 -4.10 9.25
CA SER A 177 -19.39 -4.62 10.42
C SER A 177 -17.93 -4.18 10.43
N GLU A 178 -17.26 -4.24 9.28
CA GLU A 178 -15.85 -3.86 9.18
C GLU A 178 -15.60 -2.36 9.34
N LEU A 179 -16.47 -1.53 8.78
CA LEU A 179 -16.39 -0.09 8.99
C LEU A 179 -16.64 0.32 10.44
N LYS A 180 -17.49 -0.42 11.17
CA LYS A 180 -17.65 -0.23 12.61
C LYS A 180 -16.39 -0.61 13.38
N LYS A 181 -15.80 -1.79 13.11
CA LYS A 181 -14.57 -2.24 13.78
C LYS A 181 -13.40 -1.28 13.58
N LEU A 182 -13.33 -0.63 12.42
CA LEU A 182 -12.27 0.33 12.09
C LEU A 182 -12.64 1.80 12.40
N ASN A 183 -13.78 2.02 13.08
CA ASN A 183 -14.25 3.34 13.52
C ASN A 183 -14.49 4.35 12.38
N PHE A 184 -14.87 3.87 11.20
CA PHE A 184 -15.44 4.72 10.15
C PHE A 184 -16.93 4.99 10.38
N LEU A 185 -17.62 4.04 11.02
CA LEU A 185 -19.00 4.16 11.47
C LEU A 185 -19.07 3.98 12.98
N HIS A 186 -19.79 4.87 13.66
CA HIS A 186 -20.04 4.81 15.09
C HIS A 186 -21.51 4.51 15.37
N CYS A 187 -21.77 3.95 16.55
CA CYS A 187 -23.11 3.65 17.03
C CYS A 187 -23.33 4.40 18.34
N ASN A 188 -24.43 5.16 18.45
CA ASN A 188 -24.80 5.75 19.74
C ASN A 188 -25.45 4.72 20.67
N LYS A 189 -25.75 5.13 21.91
CA LYS A 189 -26.41 4.28 22.93
C LYS A 189 -27.76 3.74 22.46
N ASN A 190 -28.45 4.45 21.57
CA ASN A 190 -29.77 4.09 21.05
C ASN A 190 -29.70 3.24 19.77
N GLY A 191 -28.51 2.71 19.41
CA GLY A 191 -28.34 1.87 18.21
C GLY A 191 -28.25 2.64 16.88
N LYS A 192 -28.37 3.98 16.90
CA LYS A 192 -28.29 4.81 15.69
C LYS A 192 -26.85 4.91 15.21
N VAL A 193 -26.63 4.54 13.95
CA VAL A 193 -25.31 4.55 13.32
C VAL A 193 -25.07 5.86 12.59
N PHE A 194 -23.85 6.39 12.71
CA PHE A 194 -23.44 7.64 12.07
C PHE A 194 -21.99 7.55 11.60
N ASP A 195 -21.67 8.34 10.59
CA ASP A 195 -20.31 8.48 10.05
C ASP A 195 -19.41 9.20 11.06
N PHE A 196 -18.26 8.61 11.37
CA PHE A 196 -17.30 9.23 12.30
C PHE A 196 -16.69 10.52 11.72
N PHE A 197 -16.38 10.53 10.43
CA PHE A 197 -15.78 11.66 9.72
C PHE A 197 -16.79 12.48 8.90
N ARG A 198 -18.04 12.61 9.37
CA ARG A 198 -19.10 13.29 8.61
C ARG A 198 -18.73 14.73 8.22
N ASN A 199 -18.94 15.09 6.96
CA ASN A 199 -18.73 16.43 6.38
C ASN A 199 -17.33 17.01 6.64
N ARG A 200 -16.30 16.18 6.45
CA ARG A 200 -14.90 16.57 6.69
C ARG A 200 -14.04 16.41 5.44
N ILE A 201 -13.09 17.32 5.31
CA ILE A 201 -11.93 17.15 4.43
C ILE A 201 -11.06 16.06 5.04
N MET A 202 -10.72 15.07 4.24
CA MET A 202 -10.01 13.87 4.67
C MET A 202 -8.53 13.94 4.27
N PHE A 203 -7.67 13.72 5.24
CA PHE A 203 -6.21 13.68 5.11
C PHE A 203 -5.75 12.26 5.47
N PRO A 204 -5.48 11.39 4.48
CA PRO A 204 -4.97 10.06 4.73
C PRO A 204 -3.61 10.11 5.44
N ILE A 205 -3.49 9.42 6.57
CA ILE A 205 -2.25 9.34 7.33
C ILE A 205 -1.53 8.05 6.91
N ARG A 206 -0.32 8.20 6.35
CA ARG A 206 0.50 7.10 5.84
C ARG A 206 1.69 6.82 6.77
N ASN A 207 2.05 5.55 6.91
CA ASN A 207 3.33 5.18 7.53
C ASN A 207 4.51 5.43 6.58
N SER A 208 5.74 5.19 7.02
CA SER A 208 6.97 5.39 6.22
C SER A 208 7.02 4.60 4.91
N LEU A 209 6.28 3.49 4.82
CA LEU A 209 6.19 2.62 3.63
C LEU A 209 5.04 3.04 2.70
N GLY A 210 4.25 4.06 3.06
CA GLY A 210 3.16 4.59 2.25
C GLY A 210 1.79 3.93 2.49
N PHE A 211 1.69 3.01 3.44
CA PHE A 211 0.40 2.40 3.79
C PHE A 211 -0.48 3.35 4.58
N THR A 212 -1.74 3.49 4.17
CA THR A 212 -2.75 4.26 4.90
C THR A 212 -3.09 3.55 6.21
N ILE A 213 -2.82 4.21 7.33
CA ILE A 213 -3.01 3.66 8.68
C ILE A 213 -4.06 4.41 9.50
N GLY A 214 -4.52 5.55 9.02
CA GLY A 214 -5.57 6.33 9.65
C GLY A 214 -5.89 7.56 8.82
N PHE A 215 -6.71 8.43 9.38
CA PHE A 215 -7.17 9.65 8.74
C PHE A 215 -7.20 10.80 9.74
N GLY A 216 -6.83 11.99 9.25
CA GLY A 216 -7.23 13.26 9.83
C GLY A 216 -8.44 13.80 9.08
N GLY A 217 -9.37 14.40 9.80
CA GLY A 217 -10.63 14.93 9.28
C GLY A 217 -10.83 16.36 9.75
N ARG A 218 -10.85 17.31 8.82
CA ARG A 218 -11.09 18.72 9.14
C ARG A 218 -12.53 19.11 8.79
N ALA A 219 -13.26 19.68 9.74
CA ALA A 219 -14.59 20.22 9.48
C ALA A 219 -14.53 21.36 8.45
N LEU A 220 -15.50 21.41 7.53
CA LEU A 220 -15.67 22.56 6.63
C LEU A 220 -16.30 23.76 7.37
N ASN A 221 -17.20 23.47 8.31
CA ASN A 221 -17.99 24.45 9.04
C ASN A 221 -17.57 24.48 10.53
N ASN A 222 -18.36 25.13 11.38
CA ASN A 222 -18.15 25.26 12.82
C ASN A 222 -18.40 23.95 13.62
N ALA A 223 -18.32 22.79 12.96
CA ALA A 223 -18.52 21.51 13.63
C ALA A 223 -17.36 21.23 14.61
N VAL A 224 -17.72 20.79 15.82
CA VAL A 224 -16.77 20.45 16.89
C VAL A 224 -16.54 18.93 16.90
N PRO A 225 -15.29 18.46 17.01
CA PRO A 225 -14.04 19.24 17.00
C PRO A 225 -13.67 19.71 15.59
N LYS A 226 -12.90 20.80 15.48
CA LYS A 226 -12.42 21.32 14.19
C LYS A 226 -11.58 20.31 13.43
N TYR A 227 -10.73 19.57 14.15
CA TYR A 227 -9.93 18.46 13.64
C TYR A 227 -10.25 17.19 14.41
N LEU A 228 -10.41 16.10 13.68
CA LEU A 228 -10.67 14.78 14.21
C LEU A 228 -9.65 13.82 13.63
N ASN A 229 -9.00 13.00 14.46
CA ASN A 229 -8.12 11.94 13.98
C ASN A 229 -8.80 10.59 14.21
N SER A 230 -8.41 9.59 13.40
CA SER A 230 -8.75 8.20 13.68
C SER A 230 -8.43 7.83 15.13
N ILE A 231 -9.23 6.94 15.69
CA ILE A 231 -8.96 6.36 17.01
C ILE A 231 -7.66 5.55 16.93
N GLU A 232 -6.86 5.60 18.00
CA GLU A 232 -5.63 4.82 18.07
C GLU A 232 -5.90 3.33 17.91
N ASN A 233 -5.01 2.65 17.21
CA ASN A 233 -5.08 1.21 16.99
C ASN A 233 -3.67 0.62 16.93
N LYS A 234 -3.56 -0.67 16.58
CA LYS A 234 -2.27 -1.37 16.48
C LYS A 234 -1.31 -0.74 15.45
N PHE A 235 -1.84 -0.10 14.40
CA PHE A 235 -1.08 0.49 13.30
C PHE A 235 -1.01 2.02 13.36
N PHE A 236 -1.95 2.67 14.06
CA PHE A 236 -2.02 4.11 14.23
C PHE A 236 -1.83 4.52 15.69
N LYS A 237 -0.66 5.09 15.99
CA LYS A 237 -0.32 5.68 17.28
C LYS A 237 0.11 7.13 17.07
N LYS A 238 -0.68 8.09 17.55
CA LYS A 238 -0.51 9.53 17.24
C LYS A 238 0.89 10.03 17.59
N ARG A 239 1.43 9.57 18.72
CA ARG A 239 2.76 9.92 19.23
C ARG A 239 3.93 9.32 18.43
N LYS A 240 3.67 8.31 17.57
CA LYS A 240 4.71 7.58 16.83
C LYS A 240 4.67 7.85 15.32
N ILE A 241 3.87 8.80 14.88
CA ILE A 241 3.62 9.05 13.45
C ILE A 241 3.90 10.50 13.12
N LEU A 242 4.68 10.67 12.06
CA LEU A 242 4.90 11.97 11.43
C LEU A 242 4.15 12.01 10.09
N TYR A 243 3.13 12.87 10.00
CA TYR A 243 2.41 13.08 8.75
C TYR A 243 3.36 13.62 7.67
N GLY A 244 3.26 13.10 6.44
CA GLY A 244 4.13 13.51 5.34
C GLY A 244 5.44 12.73 5.20
N ILE A 245 5.80 11.85 6.14
CA ILE A 245 7.10 11.14 6.11
C ILE A 245 7.30 10.30 4.84
N TYR A 246 6.25 9.63 4.35
CA TYR A 246 6.31 8.87 3.10
C TYR A 246 6.59 9.77 1.90
N GLU A 247 5.87 10.90 1.80
CA GLU A 247 6.04 11.86 0.70
C GLU A 247 7.43 12.48 0.68
N ILE A 248 8.02 12.74 1.86
CA ILE A 248 9.38 13.26 1.99
C ILE A 248 10.39 12.21 1.53
N LYS A 249 10.27 10.97 2.03
CA LYS A 249 11.17 9.87 1.63
C LYS A 249 11.12 9.60 0.13
N LYS A 250 9.91 9.57 -0.45
CA LYS A 250 9.71 9.39 -1.89
C LYS A 250 10.32 10.51 -2.73
N LYS A 251 10.35 11.75 -2.22
CA LYS A 251 10.99 12.87 -2.93
C LYS A 251 12.52 12.72 -2.94
N LYS A 252 13.13 12.29 -1.82
CA LYS A 252 14.58 12.08 -1.70
C LYS A 252 15.12 10.91 -2.53
N SER A 253 14.29 9.95 -2.89
CA SER A 253 14.70 8.83 -3.77
C SER A 253 14.64 9.17 -5.26
N ILE A 254 14.12 10.36 -5.62
CA ILE A 254 13.92 10.80 -7.01
C ILE A 254 14.77 12.05 -7.33
N ALA A 255 15.41 12.63 -6.31
CA ALA A 255 16.35 13.75 -6.42
C ALA A 255 17.75 13.23 -6.13
#